data_AF-A0A562BMZ0-F1
#
_entry.id   AF-A0A562BMZ0-F1
#
_cell.length_a   1.000
_cell.length_b   1.000
_cell.length_c   1.000
_cell.angle_alpha   90.00
_cell.angle_beta   90.00
_cell.angle_gamma   90.00
#
_symmetry.space_group_name_H-M   'P 1'
#
loop_
_entity.id
_entity.type
_entity.pdbx_description
1 polymer ?
#
loop_
_entity_poly.entity_id
_entity_poly.type
_entity_poly.pdbx_seq_one_letter_code
_entity_poly.pdbx_strand_id
1 'polypeptide(L)' 'MTDVTHPPIRHGGNLLDAARRYGRASADWIDLSTGINPHGYPVPALSADCWQR' A
#
# COMPACT_ATOMS: atom_id res chain seq x y z
N MET A 1 -0.69 29.41 15.04
CA MET A 1 -0.60 27.94 14.96
C MET A 1 -0.98 27.55 13.54
N THR A 2 0.01 27.45 12.65
CA THR A 2 -0.22 27.16 11.23
C THR A 2 -0.60 25.70 11.07
N ASP A 3 -1.78 25.44 10.53
CA ASP A 3 -2.22 24.09 10.18
C ASP A 3 -1.37 23.57 9.03
N VAL A 4 -0.59 22.51 9.29
CA VAL A 4 0.21 21.84 8.27
C VAL A 4 -0.64 20.72 7.70
N THR A 5 -1.37 21.02 6.62
CA THR A 5 -2.05 20.00 5.83
C THR A 5 -1.02 19.05 5.24
N HIS A 6 -1.00 17.81 5.75
CA HIS A 6 -0.20 16.75 5.16
C HIS A 6 -0.86 16.30 3.86
N PRO A 7 -0.08 15.96 2.82
CA PRO A 7 -0.64 15.36 1.63
C PRO A 7 -1.34 14.05 2.01
N PRO A 8 -2.47 13.72 1.36
CA PRO A 8 -3.18 12.48 1.64
C PRO A 8 -2.26 11.29 1.41
N ILE A 9 -2.28 10.33 2.34
CA ILE A 9 -1.56 9.07 2.19
C ILE A 9 -2.08 8.37 0.93
N ARG A 10 -1.18 8.08 -0.01
CA ARG A 10 -1.53 7.35 -1.23
C ARG A 10 -1.72 5.88 -0.87
N HIS A 11 -2.92 5.35 -1.10
CA HIS A 11 -3.16 3.91 -1.05
C HIS A 11 -2.66 3.24 -2.35
N GLY A 12 -2.15 2.01 -2.23
CA GLY A 12 -1.81 1.18 -3.39
C GLY A 12 -3.05 0.77 -4.19
N GLY A 13 -2.86 0.17 -5.36
CA GLY A 13 -3.95 -0.42 -6.16
C GLY A 13 -4.46 0.41 -7.33
N ASN A 14 -3.98 1.65 -7.50
CA ASN A 14 -4.30 2.43 -8.70
C ASN A 14 -3.40 2.06 -9.90
N LEU A 15 -3.66 0.89 -10.50
CA LEU A 15 -2.88 0.38 -11.63
C LEU A 15 -2.95 1.28 -12.87
N LEU A 16 -4.05 2.03 -13.06
CA LEU A 16 -4.20 2.99 -14.15
C LEU A 16 -3.22 4.15 -14.05
N ASP A 17 -3.04 4.71 -12.84
CA ASP A 17 -2.03 5.74 -12.60
C ASP A 17 -0.61 5.20 -12.77
N ALA A 18 -0.34 3.97 -12.33
CA ALA A 18 0.95 3.32 -12.53
C ALA A 18 1.25 3.08 -14.02
N ALA A 19 0.30 2.54 -14.77
CA ALA A 19 0.42 2.32 -16.21
C ALA A 19 0.75 3.63 -16.95
N ARG A 20 0.04 4.72 -16.64
CA ARG A 20 0.32 6.06 -17.20
C ARG A 20 1.70 6.59 -16.82
N ARG A 21 2.13 6.41 -15.57
CA ARG A 21 3.42 6.90 -15.07
C ARG A 21 4.62 6.18 -15.68
N TYR A 22 4.51 4.87 -15.87
CA TYR A 22 5.64 4.03 -16.24
C TYR A 22 5.58 3.51 -17.69
N GLY A 23 4.55 3.86 -18.46
CA GLY A 23 4.45 3.52 -19.89
C GLY A 23 4.30 2.03 -20.18
N ARG A 24 3.73 1.26 -19.25
CA ARG A 24 3.44 -0.18 -19.41
C ARG A 24 1.94 -0.41 -19.52
N ALA A 25 1.54 -1.40 -20.33
CA ALA A 25 0.12 -1.73 -20.49
C ALA A 25 -0.48 -2.15 -19.14
N SER A 26 -1.75 -1.83 -18.89
CA SER A 26 -2.42 -2.16 -17.62
C SER A 26 -2.39 -3.66 -17.30
N ALA A 27 -2.44 -4.51 -18.34
CA ALA A 27 -2.36 -5.96 -18.23
C ALA A 27 -1.00 -6.49 -17.74
N ASP A 28 0.06 -5.67 -17.81
CA ASP A 28 1.41 -6.04 -17.33
C ASP A 28 1.59 -5.78 -15.83
N TRP A 29 0.56 -5.25 -15.15
CA TRP A 29 0.60 -4.92 -13.74
C TRP A 29 -0.17 -5.95 -12.90
N ILE A 30 0.37 -6.24 -11.72
CA ILE A 30 -0.29 -7.01 -10.68
C ILE A 30 -0.70 -6.08 -9.54
N ASP A 31 -1.98 -6.15 -9.14
CA ASP A 31 -2.45 -5.41 -7.97
C ASP A 31 -2.13 -6.20 -6.69
N LEU A 32 -1.23 -5.66 -5.88
CA LEU A 32 -0.86 -6.22 -4.57
C LEU A 32 -1.64 -5.58 -3.41
N SER A 33 -2.49 -4.59 -3.69
CA SER A 33 -3.24 -3.86 -2.66
C SER A 33 -4.31 -4.70 -1.95
N THR A 34 -4.70 -5.81 -2.56
CA THR A 34 -5.68 -6.77 -2.03
C THR A 34 -5.09 -7.75 -1.01
N GLY A 35 -3.78 -7.70 -0.75
CA GLY A 35 -3.14 -8.57 0.24
C GLY A 35 -3.15 -10.05 -0.13
N ILE A 36 -3.32 -10.39 -1.41
CA ILE A 36 -3.36 -11.78 -1.91
C ILE A 36 -1.93 -12.34 -2.00
N ASN A 37 -1.23 -12.38 -0.88
CA ASN A 37 -0.12 -13.30 -0.72
C ASN A 37 -0.61 -14.45 0.17
N PRO A 38 -0.92 -15.64 -0.40
CA PRO A 38 -1.34 -16.80 0.40
C PRO A 38 -0.23 -17.26 1.36
N HIS A 39 1.01 -16.82 1.13
CA HIS A 39 2.16 -17.05 1.98
C HIS A 39 2.58 -15.73 2.64
N GLY A 40 1.92 -15.37 3.74
CA GLY A 40 2.30 -14.21 4.54
C GLY A 40 3.79 -14.23 4.90
N TYR A 41 4.40 -13.05 4.97
CA TYR A 41 5.78 -12.93 5.48
C TYR A 41 5.85 -13.47 6.92
N PRO A 42 6.95 -14.12 7.31
CA PRO A 42 7.13 -14.55 8.69
C PRO A 42 7.19 -13.32 9.60
N VAL A 43 6.15 -13.12 10.41
CA VAL A 43 6.08 -12.06 11.41
C VAL A 43 6.37 -12.70 12.78
N PRO A 44 7.34 -12.17 13.57
CA PRO A 44 7.56 -12.66 14.93
C PRO A 44 6.34 -12.34 15.82
N ALA A 45 6.22 -13.01 16.97
CA ALA A 45 5.19 -12.66 17.93
C ALA A 45 5.34 -11.19 18.34
N LEU A 46 4.29 -10.39 18.09
CA LEU A 46 4.23 -8.99 18.49
C LEU A 46 3.62 -8.89 19.89
N SER A 47 4.08 -7.96 20.72
CA SER A 47 3.43 -7.69 22.00
C SER A 47 2.03 -7.11 21.76
N ALA A 48 1.11 -7.38 22.68
CA ALA A 48 -0.25 -6.86 22.58
C ALA A 48 -0.29 -5.32 22.59
N ASP A 49 0.68 -4.69 23.27
CA ASP A 49 0.76 -3.24 23.40
C ASP A 49 1.14 -2.54 22.09
N CYS A 50 1.73 -3.25 21.11
CA CYS A 50 1.98 -2.70 19.77
C CYS A 50 0.70 -2.26 19.03
N TRP A 51 -0.47 -2.72 19.48
CA TRP A 51 -1.76 -2.44 18.86
C TRP A 51 -2.55 -1.32 19.54
N GLN A 52 -2.02 -0.75 20.62
CA GLN A 52 -2.66 0.33 21.36
C GLN A 52 -2.31 1.69 20.74
N ARG A 53 -3.26 2.64 20.78
CA ARG A 53 -3.10 4.01 20.23
C ARG A 53 -2.47 4.98 21.22
#